data_AF-A0A0T5ZY94-F1
#
_entry.id   AF-A0A0T5ZY94-F1
#
_cell.length_a   1.000
_cell.length_b   1.000
_cell.length_c   1.000
_cell.angle_alpha   90.00
_cell.angle_beta   90.00
_cell.angle_gamma   90.00
#
_symmetry.space_group_name_H-M   'P 1'
#
loop_
_entity.id
_entity.type
_entity.pdbx_description
1 polymer ?
#
loop_
_entity_poly.entity_id
_entity_poly.type
_entity_poly.pdbx_seq_one_letter_code
_entity_poly.pdbx_strand_id
1 'polypeptide(L)'
;MLTTQFLLVNFHFVVSLLAALITLAIAWLYFDAWTGQKSFKQALPFLGFLFLSLSFVVQSVIVDQSLFETAFEGTAVAGALKIIFRFGGYLTLVAGQLITPLQQRPTRKWRFRSAALLSFLGLPVLELAPFLLAVLAMVTGLLYRRRAARGLERHLKPVSLGFFILGLAELLGVSIGFRDTANVALANLVAPFRPLWITERVILLIAIYIFGRWVWGYLLKRFETQLFMIFTTATLAIFLITTVAFSLASLANVRNSALESLRSDVGVIAYTVDSKKAEILADAQVVSQDPHVGAALPSANRSALATILTNNLLAKGLTTLTVVNRDAQVVIRAEDPEHFGESLSSDPLIQLALENRETSSVDTKEGTLAPVVTIRAAAPVLRNNQVIGAILISSDIDNAFVDGVKEATGLDASIYADNVRSATTFIAPDGKSRFTGIKEENETVKERVLAQGQTFEGSVDILSVPYFAVFSPLKSFDNNVVGMLFVGRPQTSILQTAARSIELTFSISAILLVLSGLPAYLISKYIAGQTV
;
A
#
# COMPACT_ATOMS: atom_id res chain seq x y z
N MET A 1 1.40 8.77 6.46
CA MET A 1 0.51 7.82 7.16
C MET A 1 0.84 6.34 6.89
N LEU A 2 1.34 5.98 5.71
CA LEU A 2 1.51 4.57 5.34
C LEU A 2 2.76 3.91 5.93
N THR A 3 3.87 4.64 6.07
CA THR A 3 5.08 4.17 6.77
C THR A 3 4.81 3.88 8.25
N THR A 4 4.00 4.70 8.92
CA THR A 4 3.61 4.47 10.32
C THR A 4 2.74 3.23 10.48
N GLN A 5 1.79 2.98 9.56
CA GLN A 5 0.99 1.75 9.57
C GLN A 5 1.88 0.52 9.38
N PHE A 6 2.86 0.61 8.49
CA PHE A 6 3.82 -0.46 8.25
C PHE A 6 4.65 -0.82 9.49
N LEU A 7 5.14 0.19 10.21
CA LEU A 7 5.87 -0.01 11.46
C LEU A 7 5.00 -0.68 12.51
N LEU A 8 3.71 -0.30 12.59
CA LEU A 8 2.75 -0.91 13.49
C LEU A 8 2.46 -2.37 13.13
N VAL A 9 2.38 -2.73 11.85
CA VAL A 9 2.25 -4.14 11.42
C VAL A 9 3.44 -4.98 11.90
N ASN A 10 4.66 -4.49 11.71
CA ASN A 10 5.86 -5.17 12.21
C ASN A 10 5.89 -5.24 13.75
N PHE A 11 5.44 -4.18 14.44
CA PHE A 11 5.33 -4.18 15.89
C PHE A 11 4.36 -5.26 16.39
N HIS A 12 3.19 -5.40 15.75
CA HIS A 12 2.22 -6.46 16.08
C HIS A 12 2.82 -7.86 15.91
N PHE A 13 3.53 -8.10 14.80
CA PHE A 13 4.24 -9.36 14.55
C PHE A 13 5.24 -9.68 15.67
N VAL A 14 6.10 -8.71 16.01
CA VAL A 14 7.12 -8.86 17.07
C VAL A 14 6.48 -9.15 18.42
N VAL A 15 5.49 -8.35 18.85
CA VAL A 15 4.84 -8.51 20.15
C VAL A 15 4.14 -9.87 20.25
N SER A 16 3.49 -10.31 19.18
CA SER A 16 2.78 -11.59 19.15
C SER A 16 3.74 -12.78 19.22
N LEU A 17 4.87 -12.76 18.50
CA LEU A 17 5.88 -13.82 18.61
C LEU A 17 6.61 -13.82 19.97
N LEU A 18 6.81 -12.66 20.58
CA LEU A 18 7.36 -12.56 21.93
C LEU A 18 6.38 -13.16 22.95
N ALA A 19 5.08 -12.94 22.77
CA ALA A 19 4.04 -13.61 23.55
C ALA A 19 4.09 -15.13 23.40
N ALA A 20 4.21 -15.62 22.16
CA ALA A 20 4.34 -17.04 21.86
C ALA A 20 5.54 -17.64 22.61
N LEU A 21 6.73 -17.04 22.48
CA LEU A 21 7.95 -17.48 23.16
C LEU A 21 7.77 -17.56 24.68
N ILE A 22 7.20 -16.53 25.30
CA ILE A 22 7.04 -16.51 26.77
C ILE A 22 6.03 -17.56 27.22
N THR A 23 4.92 -17.74 26.51
CA THR A 23 3.98 -18.82 26.83
C THR A 23 4.56 -20.21 26.56
N LEU A 24 5.40 -20.37 25.53
CA LEU A 24 6.18 -21.58 25.28
C LEU A 24 7.16 -21.86 26.43
N ALA A 25 7.85 -20.82 26.92
CA ALA A 25 8.76 -20.93 28.05
C ALA A 25 8.02 -21.39 29.33
N ILE A 26 6.80 -20.90 29.55
CA ILE A 26 5.94 -21.38 30.65
C ILE A 26 5.49 -22.82 30.41
N ALA A 27 5.08 -23.16 29.19
CA ALA A 27 4.74 -24.54 28.83
C ALA A 27 5.92 -25.47 29.09
N TRP A 28 7.13 -25.07 28.72
CA TRP A 28 8.37 -25.80 28.95
C TRP A 28 8.65 -26.03 30.44
N LEU A 29 8.46 -25.02 31.29
CA LEU A 29 8.62 -25.16 32.73
C LEU A 29 7.70 -26.26 33.31
N TYR A 30 6.44 -26.31 32.84
CA TYR A 30 5.50 -27.35 33.24
C TYR A 30 5.79 -28.71 32.60
N PHE A 31 6.30 -28.74 31.37
CA PHE A 31 6.76 -29.95 30.71
C PHE A 31 7.93 -30.59 31.48
N ASP A 32 8.92 -29.78 31.85
CA ASP A 32 10.07 -30.25 32.62
C ASP A 32 9.63 -30.84 33.97
N ALA A 33 8.72 -30.16 34.68
CA ALA A 33 8.12 -30.69 35.91
C ALA A 33 7.35 -32.00 35.70
N TRP A 34 6.65 -32.13 34.57
CA TRP A 34 5.91 -33.34 34.21
C TRP A 34 6.83 -34.52 33.88
N THR A 35 7.98 -34.30 33.22
CA THR A 35 8.90 -35.42 32.89
C THR A 35 9.39 -36.16 34.14
N GLY A 36 9.51 -35.47 35.28
CA GLY A 36 9.92 -36.08 36.56
C GLY A 36 8.85 -36.90 37.27
N GLN A 37 7.56 -36.57 37.14
CA GLN A 37 6.46 -37.22 37.90
C GLN A 37 5.48 -38.02 37.01
N LYS A 38 5.45 -37.76 35.70
CA LYS A 38 4.58 -38.37 34.68
C LYS A 38 3.09 -38.41 35.03
N SER A 39 2.58 -37.45 35.79
CA SER A 39 1.16 -37.41 36.19
C SER A 39 0.31 -36.65 35.17
N PHE A 40 -0.86 -37.19 34.81
CA PHE A 40 -1.80 -36.52 33.89
C PHE A 40 -2.23 -35.13 34.39
N LYS A 41 -2.34 -34.97 35.71
CA LYS A 41 -2.71 -33.69 36.36
C LYS A 41 -1.70 -32.57 36.08
N GLN A 42 -0.42 -32.91 35.92
CA GLN A 42 0.65 -31.94 35.64
C GLN A 42 0.85 -31.68 34.15
N ALA A 43 0.32 -32.54 33.27
CA ALA A 43 0.32 -32.31 31.84
C ALA A 43 -0.68 -31.21 31.41
N LEU A 44 -1.74 -30.99 32.18
CA LEU A 44 -2.79 -29.98 31.88
C LEU A 44 -2.22 -28.55 31.78
N PRO A 45 -1.46 -28.01 32.75
CA PRO A 45 -0.82 -26.70 32.60
C PRO A 45 0.11 -26.61 31.38
N PHE A 46 0.89 -27.65 31.12
CA PHE A 46 1.76 -27.73 29.93
C PHE A 46 0.96 -27.59 28.63
N LEU A 47 -0.06 -28.43 28.43
CA LEU A 47 -0.90 -28.40 27.23
C LEU A 47 -1.63 -27.06 27.07
N GLY A 48 -2.11 -26.49 28.19
CA GLY A 48 -2.79 -25.20 28.20
C GLY A 48 -1.89 -24.05 27.72
N PHE A 49 -0.66 -23.96 28.23
CA PHE A 49 0.29 -22.95 27.79
C PHE A 49 0.84 -23.22 26.37
N LEU A 50 0.95 -24.48 25.95
CA LEU A 50 1.33 -24.84 24.58
C LEU A 50 0.28 -24.35 23.57
N PHE A 51 -1.01 -24.57 23.85
CA PHE A 51 -2.09 -24.03 23.01
C PHE A 51 -2.11 -22.51 23.00
N LEU A 52 -1.86 -21.85 24.14
CA LEU A 52 -1.70 -20.38 24.16
C LEU A 52 -0.54 -19.91 23.29
N SER A 53 0.60 -20.60 23.34
CA SER A 53 1.74 -20.30 22.47
C SER A 53 1.38 -20.41 20.99
N LEU A 54 0.75 -21.51 20.59
CA LEU A 54 0.34 -21.72 19.20
C LEU A 54 -0.69 -20.67 18.75
N SER A 55 -1.61 -20.27 19.63
CA SER A 55 -2.55 -19.17 19.38
C SER A 55 -1.82 -17.85 19.11
N PHE A 56 -0.76 -17.53 19.84
CA PHE A 56 0.04 -16.32 19.63
C PHE A 56 0.89 -16.39 18.35
N VAL A 57 1.38 -17.58 17.97
CA VAL A 57 2.04 -17.78 16.66
C VAL A 57 1.05 -17.47 15.53
N VAL A 58 -0.17 -18.03 15.59
CA VAL A 58 -1.21 -17.74 14.60
C VAL A 58 -1.60 -16.25 14.60
N GLN A 59 -1.71 -15.64 15.78
CA GLN A 59 -2.00 -14.21 15.92
C GLN A 59 -0.93 -13.31 15.27
N SER A 60 0.35 -13.74 15.27
CA SER A 60 1.44 -12.96 14.67
C SER A 60 1.29 -12.78 13.16
N VAL A 61 0.67 -13.74 12.48
CA VAL A 61 0.52 -13.75 11.02
C VAL A 61 -0.72 -12.98 10.55
N ILE A 62 -1.69 -12.77 11.44
CA ILE A 62 -2.93 -12.03 11.10
C ILE A 62 -2.60 -10.54 10.97
N VAL A 63 -2.64 -10.03 9.73
CA VAL A 63 -2.50 -8.62 9.40
C VAL A 63 -3.90 -7.99 9.23
N ASP A 64 -4.10 -6.80 9.81
CA ASP A 64 -5.38 -6.07 9.69
C ASP A 64 -5.66 -5.70 8.22
N GLN A 65 -6.81 -6.15 7.69
CA GLN A 65 -7.12 -6.08 6.26
C GLN A 65 -7.71 -4.76 5.76
N SER A 66 -7.89 -3.79 6.64
CA SER A 66 -8.46 -2.47 6.29
C SER A 66 -7.66 -1.66 5.27
N LEU A 67 -6.47 -2.14 4.92
CA LEU A 67 -5.60 -1.56 3.89
C LEU A 67 -5.82 -2.21 2.51
N PHE A 68 -6.65 -3.25 2.41
CA PHE A 68 -6.84 -4.07 1.21
C PHE A 68 -8.27 -3.96 0.69
N GLU A 69 -8.42 -3.85 -0.63
CA GLU A 69 -9.71 -3.92 -1.31
C GLU A 69 -10.26 -5.36 -1.39
N THR A 70 -9.38 -6.36 -1.26
CA THR A 70 -9.75 -7.78 -1.25
C THR A 70 -9.24 -8.47 0.00
N ALA A 71 -10.14 -9.19 0.69
CA ALA A 71 -9.79 -10.00 1.84
C ALA A 71 -9.04 -11.27 1.39
N PHE A 72 -7.85 -11.51 1.96
CA PHE A 72 -7.09 -12.73 1.71
C PHE A 72 -7.77 -13.94 2.37
N GLU A 73 -8.03 -15.00 1.60
CA GLU A 73 -8.72 -16.23 2.05
C GLU A 73 -8.06 -16.89 3.28
N GLY A 74 -6.74 -16.81 3.41
CA GLY A 74 -6.00 -17.42 4.53
C GLY A 74 -6.24 -16.78 5.90
N THR A 75 -6.67 -15.51 5.94
CA THR A 75 -6.87 -14.79 7.20
C THR A 75 -8.07 -15.28 8.01
N ALA A 76 -9.14 -15.72 7.34
CA ALA A 76 -10.31 -16.29 8.01
C ALA A 76 -9.95 -17.60 8.71
N VAL A 77 -9.17 -18.45 8.05
CA VAL A 77 -8.66 -19.72 8.61
C VAL A 77 -7.74 -19.45 9.79
N ALA A 78 -6.80 -18.51 9.65
CA ALA A 78 -5.92 -18.10 10.75
C ALA A 78 -6.72 -17.52 11.94
N GLY A 79 -7.75 -16.71 11.68
CA GLY A 79 -8.66 -16.18 12.70
C GLY A 79 -9.37 -17.29 13.48
N ALA A 80 -9.93 -18.29 12.77
CA ALA A 80 -10.57 -19.44 13.39
C ALA A 80 -9.57 -20.27 14.22
N LEU A 81 -8.38 -20.56 13.69
CA LEU A 81 -7.32 -21.28 14.40
C LEU A 81 -6.87 -20.56 15.66
N LYS A 82 -6.72 -19.21 15.60
CA LYS A 82 -6.41 -18.39 16.77
C LYS A 82 -7.46 -18.62 17.86
N ILE A 83 -8.74 -18.53 17.54
CA ILE A 83 -9.84 -18.69 18.50
C ILE A 83 -9.85 -20.10 19.08
N ILE A 84 -9.72 -21.13 18.24
CA ILE A 84 -9.71 -22.54 18.65
C ILE A 84 -8.56 -22.80 19.65
N PHE A 85 -7.33 -22.41 19.30
CA PHE A 85 -6.19 -22.60 20.19
C PHE A 85 -6.28 -21.75 21.46
N ARG A 86 -6.78 -20.51 21.36
CA ARG A 86 -6.92 -19.63 22.53
C ARG A 86 -7.94 -20.18 23.53
N PHE A 87 -9.12 -20.56 23.03
CA PHE A 87 -10.18 -21.14 23.83
C PHE A 87 -9.75 -22.47 24.44
N GLY A 88 -9.16 -23.36 23.63
CA GLY A 88 -8.60 -24.64 24.08
C GLY A 88 -7.58 -24.45 25.20
N GLY A 89 -6.62 -23.52 25.01
CA GLY A 89 -5.59 -23.20 26.00
C GLY A 89 -6.17 -22.73 27.34
N TYR A 90 -7.10 -21.78 27.32
CA TYR A 90 -7.74 -21.32 28.56
C TYR A 90 -8.56 -22.43 29.24
N LEU A 91 -9.32 -23.22 28.48
CA LEU A 91 -10.15 -24.30 29.03
C LEU A 91 -9.28 -25.39 29.68
N THR A 92 -8.17 -25.77 29.05
CA THR A 92 -7.21 -26.72 29.62
C THR A 92 -6.57 -26.16 30.90
N LEU A 93 -6.23 -24.87 30.94
CA LEU A 93 -5.70 -24.22 32.15
C LEU A 93 -6.72 -24.18 33.29
N VAL A 94 -7.97 -23.82 33.01
CA VAL A 94 -9.06 -23.84 34.00
C VAL A 94 -9.24 -25.25 34.56
N ALA A 95 -9.34 -26.26 33.69
CA ALA A 95 -9.46 -27.65 34.10
C ALA A 95 -8.27 -28.11 34.97
N GLY A 96 -7.04 -27.78 34.57
CA GLY A 96 -5.83 -28.10 35.33
C GLY A 96 -5.83 -27.49 36.74
N GLN A 97 -6.26 -26.23 36.87
CA GLN A 97 -6.32 -25.56 38.16
C GLN A 97 -7.45 -26.09 39.07
N LEU A 98 -8.52 -26.65 38.50
CA LEU A 98 -9.63 -27.26 39.26
C LEU A 98 -9.32 -28.69 39.72
N ILE A 99 -8.62 -29.47 38.90
CA ILE A 99 -8.29 -30.88 39.18
C ILE A 99 -7.16 -31.00 40.21
N THR A 100 -6.26 -30.02 40.27
CA THR A 100 -5.11 -30.10 41.17
C THR A 100 -5.51 -29.70 42.61
N PRO A 101 -5.33 -30.59 43.60
CA PRO A 101 -5.73 -30.30 44.98
C PRO A 101 -4.89 -29.16 45.57
N LEU A 102 -5.52 -28.29 46.36
CA LEU A 102 -4.83 -27.23 47.11
C LEU A 102 -4.01 -27.88 48.24
N GLN A 103 -2.81 -27.36 48.53
CA GLN A 103 -2.09 -27.71 49.75
C GLN A 103 -2.98 -27.44 50.97
N GLN A 104 -3.19 -28.47 51.79
CA GLN A 104 -4.10 -28.40 52.93
C GLN A 104 -3.47 -27.52 54.02
N ARG A 105 -4.22 -26.50 54.48
CA ARG A 105 -3.95 -25.86 55.78
C ARG A 105 -4.23 -26.89 56.90
N PRO A 106 -3.51 -26.86 58.04
CA PRO A 106 -3.89 -27.65 59.20
C PRO A 106 -5.31 -27.23 59.63
N THR A 107 -6.24 -28.19 59.56
CA THR A 107 -7.59 -28.23 60.10
C THR A 107 -8.48 -26.97 59.99
N ARG A 108 -9.33 -26.95 58.96
CA ARG A 108 -10.77 -26.65 59.14
C ARG A 108 -11.56 -27.32 58.01
N LYS A 109 -12.33 -28.37 58.34
CA LYS A 109 -13.20 -29.07 57.38
C LYS A 109 -14.25 -28.08 56.85
N TRP A 110 -14.19 -27.80 55.56
CA TRP A 110 -15.23 -27.05 54.85
C TRP A 110 -15.68 -27.86 53.64
N ARG A 111 -16.97 -28.19 53.59
CA ARG A 111 -17.61 -28.91 52.49
C ARG A 111 -17.71 -27.97 51.28
N PHE A 112 -17.12 -28.37 50.17
CA PHE A 112 -17.20 -27.65 48.90
C PHE A 112 -18.52 -28.02 48.21
N ARG A 113 -19.36 -27.03 47.89
CA ARG A 113 -20.37 -27.17 46.82
C ARG A 113 -19.66 -26.85 45.51
N SER A 114 -19.71 -27.78 44.55
CA SER A 114 -19.29 -27.56 43.17
C SER A 114 -20.01 -26.32 42.64
N ALA A 115 -19.28 -25.23 42.50
CA ALA A 115 -19.79 -24.06 41.79
C ALA A 115 -20.07 -24.50 40.36
N ALA A 116 -21.29 -24.19 39.93
CA ALA A 116 -21.91 -24.66 38.71
C ALA A 116 -20.95 -24.61 37.50
N LEU A 117 -20.89 -25.74 36.81
CA LEU A 117 -20.53 -25.81 35.40
C LEU A 117 -21.22 -24.67 34.66
N LEU A 118 -20.44 -23.75 34.10
CA LEU A 118 -20.90 -22.91 33.01
C LEU A 118 -20.97 -23.81 31.77
N SER A 119 -22.07 -24.55 31.66
CA SER A 119 -22.52 -25.17 30.43
C SER A 119 -23.03 -24.07 29.50
N PHE A 120 -22.13 -23.38 28.80
CA PHE A 120 -22.49 -22.56 27.63
C PHE A 120 -22.16 -23.36 26.36
N LEU A 121 -22.96 -24.39 26.11
CA LEU A 121 -23.06 -25.10 24.84
C LEU A 121 -24.44 -24.76 24.29
N GLY A 122 -24.55 -23.71 23.46
CA GLY A 122 -25.83 -23.39 22.81
C GLY A 122 -26.07 -21.93 22.40
N LEU A 123 -25.06 -21.14 22.06
CA LEU A 123 -25.25 -19.82 21.41
C LEU A 123 -24.30 -19.71 20.20
N PRO A 124 -24.62 -18.90 19.18
CA PRO A 124 -23.78 -18.76 17.99
C PRO A 124 -22.37 -18.30 18.39
N VAL A 125 -21.44 -19.25 18.40
CA VAL A 125 -20.15 -19.19 19.13
C VAL A 125 -19.20 -18.15 18.56
N LEU A 126 -19.41 -17.70 17.31
CA LEU A 126 -18.42 -16.92 16.58
C LEU A 126 -18.45 -15.41 16.93
N GLU A 127 -19.63 -14.83 17.20
CA GLU A 127 -19.74 -13.38 17.46
C GLU A 127 -19.44 -13.00 18.91
N LEU A 128 -19.71 -13.90 19.87
CA LEU A 128 -19.41 -13.71 21.29
C LEU A 128 -18.03 -14.23 21.70
N ALA A 129 -17.30 -14.88 20.78
CA ALA A 129 -15.99 -15.47 21.06
C ALA A 129 -14.99 -14.46 21.69
N PRO A 130 -14.83 -13.22 21.19
CA PRO A 130 -13.84 -12.29 21.74
C PRO A 130 -14.11 -11.93 23.21
N PHE A 131 -15.38 -11.71 23.56
CA PHE A 131 -15.78 -11.42 24.94
C PHE A 131 -15.53 -12.63 25.85
N LEU A 132 -15.84 -13.83 25.37
CA LEU A 132 -15.66 -15.05 26.11
C LEU A 132 -14.17 -15.36 26.38
N LEU A 133 -13.28 -15.05 25.44
CA LEU A 133 -11.83 -15.18 25.63
C LEU A 133 -11.30 -14.27 26.74
N ALA A 134 -11.78 -13.01 26.81
CA ALA A 134 -11.41 -12.09 27.88
C ALA A 134 -11.88 -12.60 29.26
N VAL A 135 -13.12 -13.09 29.34
CA VAL A 135 -13.66 -13.68 30.57
C VAL A 135 -12.86 -14.90 30.99
N LEU A 136 -12.54 -15.81 30.06
CA LEU A 136 -11.74 -17.00 30.35
C LEU A 136 -10.34 -16.64 30.87
N ALA A 137 -9.68 -15.63 30.29
CA ALA A 137 -8.41 -15.12 30.79
C ALA A 137 -8.52 -14.56 32.22
N MET A 138 -9.60 -13.83 32.53
CA MET A 138 -9.83 -13.33 33.90
C MET A 138 -10.13 -14.48 34.88
N VAL A 139 -10.88 -15.50 34.46
CA VAL A 139 -11.18 -16.70 35.26
C VAL A 139 -9.90 -17.50 35.56
N THR A 140 -9.03 -17.71 34.57
CA THR A 140 -7.72 -18.35 34.82
C THR A 140 -6.90 -17.53 35.81
N GLY A 141 -6.85 -16.21 35.66
CA GLY A 141 -6.21 -15.28 36.61
C GLY A 141 -6.75 -15.42 38.03
N LEU A 142 -8.08 -15.52 38.21
CA LEU A 142 -8.73 -15.73 39.50
C LEU A 142 -8.39 -17.10 40.13
N LEU A 143 -8.30 -18.16 39.32
CA LEU A 143 -7.92 -19.49 39.80
C LEU A 143 -6.46 -19.53 40.26
N TYR A 144 -5.54 -18.90 39.51
CA TYR A 144 -4.15 -18.72 39.96
C TYR A 144 -4.06 -17.87 41.24
N ARG A 145 -4.88 -16.82 41.38
CA ARG A 145 -4.97 -16.03 42.62
C ARG A 145 -5.46 -16.87 43.80
N ARG A 146 -6.50 -17.69 43.58
CA ARG A 146 -7.04 -18.61 44.58
C ARG A 146 -5.95 -19.57 45.07
N ARG A 147 -5.15 -20.11 44.14
CA ARG A 147 -4.04 -21.01 44.45
C ARG A 147 -2.91 -20.30 45.22
N ALA A 148 -2.53 -19.10 44.80
CA ALA A 148 -1.49 -18.32 45.48
C ALA A 148 -1.91 -17.87 46.90
N ALA A 149 -3.19 -17.57 47.12
CA ALA A 149 -3.69 -17.09 48.41
C ALA A 149 -4.10 -18.24 49.36
N ARG A 150 -4.93 -19.19 48.88
CA ARG A 150 -5.47 -20.28 49.69
C ARG A 150 -4.56 -21.51 49.72
N GLY A 151 -3.87 -21.80 48.61
CA GLY A 151 -2.93 -22.92 48.49
C GLY A 151 -1.50 -22.57 48.91
N LEU A 152 -1.25 -21.36 49.42
CA LEU A 152 0.07 -20.89 49.90
C LEU A 152 1.19 -20.86 48.85
N GLU A 153 0.88 -21.08 47.57
CA GLU A 153 1.80 -21.02 46.44
C GLU A 153 2.09 -19.57 46.01
N ARG A 154 2.73 -18.77 46.88
CA ARG A 154 2.95 -17.32 46.66
C ARG A 154 3.67 -16.97 45.36
N HIS A 155 4.44 -17.91 44.82
CA HIS A 155 5.16 -17.73 43.56
C HIS A 155 4.25 -17.59 42.33
N LEU A 156 2.97 -17.98 42.40
CA LEU A 156 2.01 -17.85 41.28
C LEU A 156 1.30 -16.50 41.22
N LYS A 157 1.56 -15.57 42.16
CA LYS A 157 0.97 -14.23 42.13
C LYS A 157 1.26 -13.46 40.82
N PRO A 158 2.48 -13.46 40.27
CA PRO A 158 2.77 -12.78 38.99
C PRO A 158 2.01 -13.40 37.82
N VAL A 159 1.87 -14.73 37.78
CA VAL A 159 1.10 -15.45 36.75
C VAL A 159 -0.37 -15.01 36.75
N SER A 160 -0.96 -14.90 37.94
CA SER A 160 -2.32 -14.38 38.11
C SER A 160 -2.46 -12.95 37.58
N LEU A 161 -1.52 -12.06 37.93
CA LEU A 161 -1.51 -10.67 37.43
C LEU A 161 -1.36 -10.62 35.90
N GLY A 162 -0.49 -11.46 35.33
CA GLY A 162 -0.32 -11.58 33.89
C GLY A 162 -1.61 -11.96 33.17
N PHE A 163 -2.40 -12.90 33.71
CA PHE A 163 -3.70 -13.27 33.13
C PHE A 163 -4.77 -12.17 33.26
N PHE A 164 -4.76 -11.36 34.32
CA PHE A 164 -5.67 -10.20 34.40
C PHE A 164 -5.35 -9.15 33.35
N ILE A 165 -4.07 -8.85 33.14
CA ILE A 165 -3.62 -7.87 32.14
C ILE A 165 -3.83 -8.43 30.73
N LEU A 166 -3.59 -9.73 30.51
CA LEU A 166 -3.95 -10.40 29.26
C LEU A 166 -5.46 -10.34 29.01
N GLY A 167 -6.29 -10.58 30.02
CA GLY A 167 -7.74 -10.44 29.92
C GLY A 167 -8.18 -9.01 29.57
N LEU A 168 -7.48 -7.99 30.09
CA LEU A 168 -7.70 -6.60 29.69
C LEU A 168 -7.33 -6.35 28.22
N ALA A 169 -6.20 -6.90 27.75
CA ALA A 169 -5.84 -6.81 26.34
C ALA A 169 -6.89 -7.50 25.44
N GLU A 170 -7.34 -8.71 25.79
CA GLU A 170 -8.39 -9.42 25.04
C GLU A 170 -9.72 -8.64 25.04
N LEU A 171 -10.06 -7.99 26.16
CA LEU A 171 -11.26 -7.15 26.26
C LEU A 171 -11.19 -5.94 25.31
N LEU A 172 -10.02 -5.29 25.22
CA LEU A 172 -9.81 -4.21 24.26
C LEU A 172 -9.85 -4.73 22.81
N GLY A 173 -9.42 -5.97 22.58
CA GLY A 173 -9.53 -6.64 21.28
C GLY A 173 -10.97 -6.86 20.80
N VAL A 174 -11.96 -6.88 21.71
CA VAL A 174 -13.40 -6.93 21.37
C VAL A 174 -13.81 -5.71 20.54
N SER A 175 -13.08 -4.60 20.68
CA SER A 175 -13.35 -3.37 19.94
C SER A 175 -13.41 -3.58 18.43
N ILE A 176 -12.68 -4.56 17.87
CA ILE A 176 -12.69 -4.88 16.43
C ILE A 176 -14.12 -5.10 15.89
N GLY A 177 -15.04 -5.66 16.69
CA GLY A 177 -16.43 -5.86 16.29
C GLY A 177 -17.27 -4.58 16.16
N PHE A 178 -16.76 -3.45 16.63
CA PHE A 178 -17.44 -2.14 16.56
C PHE A 178 -16.92 -1.25 15.43
N ARG A 179 -16.11 -1.78 14.49
CA ARG A 179 -15.54 -1.02 13.37
C ARG A 179 -16.60 -0.44 12.43
N ASP A 180 -17.72 -1.12 12.24
CA ASP A 180 -18.82 -0.70 11.34
C ASP A 180 -19.86 0.21 12.02
N THR A 181 -19.50 0.88 13.12
CA THR A 181 -20.45 1.73 13.86
C THR A 181 -20.69 3.05 13.13
N ALA A 182 -21.95 3.50 13.08
CA ALA A 182 -22.34 4.79 12.49
C ALA A 182 -21.79 6.04 13.21
N ASN A 183 -21.20 5.89 14.40
CA ASN A 183 -20.62 6.97 15.18
C ASN A 183 -19.16 7.21 14.78
N VAL A 184 -18.89 8.36 14.15
CA VAL A 184 -17.57 8.77 13.65
C VAL A 184 -16.49 8.78 14.74
N ALA A 185 -16.81 9.18 15.97
CA ALA A 185 -15.84 9.21 17.06
C ALA A 185 -15.45 7.79 17.50
N LEU A 186 -16.42 6.89 17.62
CA LEU A 186 -16.17 5.49 17.95
C LEU A 186 -15.42 4.77 16.81
N ALA A 187 -15.85 4.99 15.57
CA ALA A 187 -15.20 4.44 14.38
C ALA A 187 -13.73 4.88 14.29
N ASN A 188 -13.41 6.15 14.58
CA ASN A 188 -12.04 6.65 14.60
C ASN A 188 -11.19 6.09 15.75
N LEU A 189 -11.77 5.76 16.91
CA LEU A 189 -11.05 5.16 18.02
C LEU A 189 -10.74 3.67 17.77
N VAL A 190 -11.71 2.97 17.20
CA VAL A 190 -11.71 1.52 16.97
C VAL A 190 -11.05 1.15 15.64
N ALA A 191 -10.86 2.11 14.74
CA ALA A 191 -10.25 1.89 13.46
C ALA A 191 -8.83 1.26 13.59
N PRO A 192 -8.43 0.45 12.61
CA PRO A 192 -7.09 -0.14 12.56
C PRO A 192 -5.98 0.91 12.71
N PHE A 193 -4.92 0.55 13.43
CA PHE A 193 -3.76 1.41 13.71
C PHE A 193 -4.06 2.71 14.50
N ARG A 194 -5.26 2.83 15.09
CA ARG A 194 -5.66 3.96 15.94
C ARG A 194 -5.33 3.70 17.42
N PRO A 195 -5.56 4.66 18.34
CA PRO A 195 -5.07 4.56 19.72
C PRO A 195 -5.51 3.29 20.46
N LEU A 196 -6.72 2.79 20.23
CA LEU A 196 -7.22 1.59 20.93
C LEU A 196 -6.44 0.33 20.52
N TRP A 197 -6.15 0.20 19.23
CA TRP A 197 -5.33 -0.88 18.69
C TRP A 197 -3.91 -0.84 19.27
N ILE A 198 -3.30 0.35 19.35
CA ILE A 198 -1.96 0.53 19.93
C ILE A 198 -1.99 0.17 21.43
N THR A 199 -3.02 0.64 22.13
CA THR A 199 -3.21 0.39 23.57
C THR A 199 -3.35 -1.11 23.87
N GLU A 200 -4.10 -1.85 23.05
CA GLU A 200 -4.21 -3.31 23.14
C GLU A 200 -2.84 -3.99 23.09
N ARG A 201 -1.98 -3.62 22.12
CA ARG A 201 -0.64 -4.20 21.94
C ARG A 201 0.33 -3.80 23.06
N VAL A 202 0.22 -2.58 23.58
CA VAL A 202 1.01 -2.14 24.74
C VAL A 202 0.61 -2.92 26.01
N ILE A 203 -0.68 -3.11 26.26
CA ILE A 203 -1.16 -3.90 27.41
C ILE A 203 -0.74 -5.36 27.28
N LEU A 204 -0.80 -5.93 26.07
CA LEU A 204 -0.26 -7.25 25.79
C LEU A 204 1.24 -7.33 26.12
N LEU A 205 2.04 -6.34 25.72
CA LEU A 205 3.47 -6.26 26.07
C LEU A 205 3.71 -6.23 27.59
N ILE A 206 2.85 -5.56 28.36
CA ILE A 206 2.93 -5.56 29.83
C ILE A 206 2.64 -6.96 30.40
N ALA A 207 1.61 -7.66 29.90
CA ALA A 207 1.31 -9.03 30.32
C ALA A 207 2.48 -9.98 30.04
N ILE A 208 3.04 -9.87 28.83
CA ILE A 208 4.23 -10.58 28.35
C ILE A 208 5.42 -10.32 29.28
N TYR A 209 5.71 -9.07 29.64
CA TYR A 209 6.80 -8.72 30.54
C TYR A 209 6.65 -9.39 31.93
N ILE A 210 5.44 -9.41 32.48
CA ILE A 210 5.15 -10.04 33.78
C ILE A 210 5.34 -11.55 33.72
N PHE A 211 4.82 -12.21 32.69
CA PHE A 211 5.01 -13.65 32.47
C PHE A 211 6.49 -14.00 32.25
N GLY A 212 7.19 -13.22 31.43
CA GLY A 212 8.61 -13.42 31.12
C GLY A 212 9.49 -13.32 32.35
N ARG A 213 9.35 -12.23 33.11
CA ARG A 213 10.11 -12.02 34.36
C ARG A 213 9.88 -13.14 35.36
N TRP A 214 8.66 -13.66 35.43
CA TRP A 214 8.35 -14.80 36.30
C TRP A 214 9.04 -16.08 35.82
N VAL A 215 8.89 -16.45 34.55
CA VAL A 215 9.34 -17.75 34.06
C VAL A 215 10.87 -17.86 33.99
N TRP A 216 11.56 -16.77 33.64
CA TRP A 216 13.03 -16.73 33.58
C TRP A 216 13.69 -16.97 34.94
N GLY A 217 13.03 -16.57 36.03
CA GLY A 217 13.51 -16.83 37.39
C GLY A 217 13.58 -18.32 37.76
N TYR A 218 12.90 -19.19 37.01
CA TYR A 218 12.89 -20.64 37.23
C TYR A 218 13.69 -21.40 36.18
N LEU A 219 13.60 -21.00 34.91
CA LEU A 219 14.21 -21.73 33.79
C LEU A 219 15.75 -21.72 33.81
N LEU A 220 16.37 -20.69 34.39
CA LEU A 220 17.83 -20.56 34.49
C LEU A 220 18.48 -21.49 35.54
N LYS A 221 17.70 -22.32 36.25
CA LYS A 221 18.23 -23.16 37.35
C LYS A 221 18.75 -24.52 36.90
N ARG A 222 18.30 -25.02 35.74
CA ARG A 222 18.70 -26.34 35.20
C ARG A 222 19.43 -26.14 33.88
N PHE A 223 20.61 -26.76 33.74
CA PHE A 223 21.50 -26.55 32.60
C PHE A 223 20.86 -26.87 31.24
N GLU A 224 20.18 -28.01 31.13
CA GLU A 224 19.44 -28.42 29.91
C GLU A 224 18.38 -27.37 29.51
N THR A 225 17.57 -26.94 30.47
CA THR A 225 16.52 -25.93 30.26
C THR A 225 17.10 -24.57 29.91
N GLN A 226 18.22 -24.19 30.53
CA GLN A 226 18.93 -22.96 30.23
C GLN A 226 19.43 -22.95 28.78
N LEU A 227 20.04 -24.04 28.31
CA LEU A 227 20.49 -24.18 26.92
C LEU A 227 19.34 -24.09 25.93
N PHE A 228 18.24 -24.83 26.17
CA PHE A 228 17.05 -24.78 25.32
C PHE A 228 16.49 -23.35 25.20
N MET A 229 16.39 -22.64 26.32
CA MET A 229 15.92 -21.25 26.33
C MET A 229 16.88 -20.30 25.61
N ILE A 230 18.19 -20.48 25.74
CA ILE A 230 19.18 -19.67 25.02
C ILE A 230 19.04 -19.90 23.50
N PHE A 231 18.96 -21.16 23.05
CA PHE A 231 18.85 -21.45 21.62
C PHE A 231 17.53 -20.93 21.04
N THR A 232 16.41 -21.16 21.72
CA THR A 232 15.09 -20.70 21.23
C THR A 232 14.98 -19.17 21.21
N THR A 233 15.50 -18.48 22.22
CA THR A 233 15.53 -17.00 22.22
C THR A 233 16.48 -16.42 21.18
N ALA A 234 17.68 -17.00 21.01
CA ALA A 234 18.62 -16.58 19.98
C ALA A 234 18.03 -16.79 18.58
N THR A 235 17.39 -17.94 18.36
CA THR A 235 16.71 -18.25 17.09
C THR A 235 15.59 -17.26 16.83
N LEU A 236 14.72 -17.00 17.81
CA LEU A 236 13.68 -15.99 17.68
C LEU A 236 14.26 -14.61 17.36
N ALA A 237 15.30 -14.17 18.06
CA ALA A 237 15.90 -12.86 17.83
C ALA A 237 16.45 -12.73 16.40
N ILE A 238 17.13 -13.75 15.89
CA ILE A 238 17.63 -13.80 14.51
C ILE A 238 16.44 -13.72 13.54
N PHE A 239 15.42 -14.55 13.70
CA PHE A 239 14.23 -14.54 12.85
C PHE A 239 13.49 -13.19 12.89
N LEU A 240 13.31 -12.60 14.07
CA LEU A 240 12.65 -11.30 14.18
C LEU A 240 13.44 -10.20 13.46
N ILE A 241 14.76 -10.17 13.63
CA ILE A 241 15.62 -9.19 12.96
C ILE A 241 15.58 -9.39 11.44
N THR A 242 15.73 -10.63 10.96
CA THR A 242 15.73 -10.89 9.52
C THR A 242 14.36 -10.64 8.89
N THR A 243 13.27 -11.05 9.53
CA THR A 243 11.91 -10.83 9.03
C THR A 243 11.54 -9.34 9.01
N VAL A 244 11.88 -8.57 10.05
CA VAL A 244 11.62 -7.12 10.08
C VAL A 244 12.50 -6.39 9.07
N ALA A 245 13.78 -6.75 8.96
CA ALA A 245 14.67 -6.17 7.96
C ALA A 245 14.20 -6.47 6.53
N PHE A 246 13.81 -7.71 6.25
CA PHE A 246 13.23 -8.11 4.96
C PHE A 246 11.93 -7.37 4.67
N SER A 247 11.05 -7.24 5.66
CA SER A 247 9.80 -6.49 5.54
C SER A 247 10.07 -5.04 5.14
N LEU A 248 10.97 -4.34 5.85
CA LEU A 248 11.36 -2.95 5.53
C LEU A 248 12.02 -2.84 4.14
N ALA A 249 12.90 -3.78 3.79
CA ALA A 249 13.54 -3.84 2.48
C ALA A 249 12.53 -4.12 1.37
N SER A 250 11.56 -5.00 1.59
CA SER A 250 10.51 -5.34 0.64
C SER A 250 9.63 -4.12 0.36
N LEU A 251 9.24 -3.35 1.38
CA LEU A 251 8.51 -2.10 1.19
C LEU A 251 9.31 -1.08 0.37
N ALA A 252 10.59 -0.91 0.70
CA ALA A 252 11.47 0.00 -0.02
C ALA A 252 11.63 -0.44 -1.48
N ASN A 253 11.81 -1.74 -1.73
CA ASN A 253 11.90 -2.31 -3.06
C ASN A 253 10.62 -2.11 -3.86
N VAL A 254 9.45 -2.45 -3.31
CA VAL A 254 8.16 -2.28 -3.99
C VAL A 254 7.92 -0.80 -4.33
N ARG A 255 8.24 0.12 -3.42
CA ARG A 255 8.15 1.57 -3.69
C ARG A 255 9.11 1.98 -4.82
N ASN A 256 10.37 1.57 -4.75
CA ASN A 256 11.37 1.96 -5.73
C ASN A 256 11.04 1.38 -7.12
N SER A 257 10.65 0.10 -7.19
CA SER A 257 10.19 -0.53 -8.44
C SER A 257 8.94 0.13 -8.99
N ALA A 258 8.01 0.58 -8.13
CA ALA A 258 6.86 1.34 -8.59
C ALA A 258 7.26 2.70 -9.20
N LEU A 259 8.17 3.45 -8.56
CA LEU A 259 8.68 4.71 -9.12
C LEU A 259 9.47 4.50 -10.41
N GLU A 260 10.27 3.43 -10.49
CA GLU A 260 11.02 3.07 -11.69
C GLU A 260 10.11 2.68 -12.86
N SER A 261 9.05 1.90 -12.60
CA SER A 261 7.99 1.63 -13.58
C SER A 261 7.36 2.93 -14.05
N LEU A 262 6.88 3.77 -13.12
CA LEU A 262 6.24 5.05 -13.45
C LEU A 262 7.16 5.95 -14.28
N ARG A 263 8.46 5.97 -14.00
CA ARG A 263 9.44 6.72 -14.79
C ARG A 263 9.53 6.21 -16.23
N SER A 264 9.59 4.89 -16.41
CA SER A 264 9.54 4.27 -17.74
C SER A 264 8.23 4.61 -18.46
N ASP A 265 7.12 4.57 -17.72
CA ASP A 265 5.77 4.77 -18.25
C ASP A 265 5.51 6.24 -18.66
N VAL A 266 6.05 7.21 -17.93
CA VAL A 266 6.07 8.61 -18.39
C VAL A 266 6.86 8.76 -19.70
N GLY A 267 7.93 7.97 -19.86
CA GLY A 267 8.67 7.88 -21.12
C GLY A 267 7.80 7.38 -22.29
N VAL A 268 6.84 6.49 -22.03
CA VAL A 268 5.88 6.05 -23.05
C VAL A 268 4.98 7.21 -23.49
N ILE A 269 4.47 8.02 -22.55
CA ILE A 269 3.68 9.22 -22.91
C ILE A 269 4.51 10.19 -23.73
N ALA A 270 5.73 10.47 -23.29
CA ALA A 270 6.63 11.36 -24.03
C ALA A 270 6.87 10.84 -25.45
N TYR A 271 7.11 9.53 -25.61
CA TYR A 271 7.24 8.88 -26.91
C TYR A 271 5.96 9.00 -27.75
N THR A 272 4.76 8.83 -27.18
CA THR A 272 3.50 8.99 -27.92
C THR A 272 3.32 10.44 -28.39
N VAL A 273 3.71 11.42 -27.58
CA VAL A 273 3.72 12.84 -27.98
C VAL A 273 4.70 13.08 -29.12
N ASP A 274 5.91 12.54 -29.04
CA ASP A 274 6.92 12.68 -30.11
C ASP A 274 6.49 11.96 -31.40
N SER A 275 5.86 10.79 -31.28
CA SER A 275 5.26 10.08 -32.41
C SER A 275 4.17 10.93 -33.07
N LYS A 276 3.31 11.59 -32.26
CA LYS A 276 2.28 12.47 -32.79
C LYS A 276 2.87 13.75 -33.42
N LYS A 277 3.96 14.29 -32.87
CA LYS A 277 4.72 15.39 -33.51
C LYS A 277 5.27 15.00 -34.88
N ALA A 278 5.74 13.77 -35.05
CA ALA A 278 6.21 13.27 -36.33
C ALA A 278 5.06 13.04 -37.32
N GLU A 279 3.92 12.51 -36.85
CA GLU A 279 2.69 12.33 -37.63
C GLU A 279 2.17 13.67 -38.16
N ILE A 280 2.03 14.68 -37.29
CA ILE A 280 1.56 16.02 -37.69
C ILE A 280 2.58 16.70 -38.61
N LEU A 281 3.89 16.47 -38.45
CA LEU A 281 4.88 16.96 -39.40
C LEU A 281 4.73 16.31 -40.79
N ALA A 282 4.52 14.99 -40.84
CA ALA A 282 4.29 14.27 -42.10
C ALA A 282 3.01 14.74 -42.79
N ASP A 283 1.94 14.97 -42.03
CA ASP A 283 0.70 15.55 -42.54
C ASP A 283 0.91 16.94 -43.12
N ALA A 284 1.75 17.76 -42.48
CA ALA A 284 2.10 19.08 -42.98
C ALA A 284 2.87 18.97 -44.31
N GLN A 285 3.84 18.06 -44.39
CA GLN A 285 4.58 17.80 -45.63
C GLN A 285 3.65 17.40 -46.77
N VAL A 286 2.74 16.45 -46.52
CA VAL A 286 1.77 15.98 -47.53
C VAL A 286 0.92 17.13 -48.07
N VAL A 287 0.38 17.99 -47.20
CA VAL A 287 -0.45 19.12 -47.64
C VAL A 287 0.39 20.18 -48.35
N SER A 288 1.63 20.42 -47.91
CA SER A 288 2.51 21.43 -48.50
C SER A 288 3.03 21.06 -49.89
N GLN A 289 3.16 19.76 -50.16
CA GLN A 289 3.63 19.18 -51.42
C GLN A 289 2.51 18.92 -52.42
N ASP A 290 1.25 19.16 -52.04
CA ASP A 290 0.12 19.04 -52.96
C ASP A 290 0.26 20.07 -54.12
N PRO A 291 0.37 19.61 -55.39
CA PRO A 291 0.51 20.51 -56.54
C PRO A 291 -0.63 21.52 -56.66
N HIS A 292 -1.83 21.18 -56.19
CA HIS A 292 -2.99 22.07 -56.23
C HIS A 292 -2.85 23.23 -55.24
N VAL A 293 -2.25 22.98 -54.07
CA VAL A 293 -1.95 24.02 -53.07
C VAL A 293 -0.92 25.01 -53.62
N GLY A 294 0.18 24.50 -54.20
CA GLY A 294 1.22 25.33 -54.80
C GLY A 294 0.77 26.14 -56.03
N ALA A 295 -0.21 25.64 -56.79
CA ALA A 295 -0.80 26.35 -57.93
C ALA A 295 -1.82 27.43 -57.52
N ALA A 296 -2.58 27.19 -56.45
CA ALA A 296 -3.65 28.09 -56.01
C ALA A 296 -3.15 29.22 -55.09
N LEU A 297 -2.00 29.06 -54.42
CA LEU A 297 -1.44 30.05 -53.51
C LEU A 297 -1.10 31.40 -54.20
N PRO A 298 -0.43 31.43 -55.37
CA PRO A 298 -0.05 32.69 -56.04
C PRO A 298 -1.21 33.41 -56.72
N SER A 299 -2.27 32.67 -57.09
CA SER A 299 -3.48 33.23 -57.71
C SER A 299 -4.51 33.71 -56.68
N ALA A 300 -4.21 33.54 -55.38
CA ALA A 300 -5.12 33.82 -54.27
C ALA A 300 -6.52 33.22 -54.47
N ASN A 301 -6.61 32.05 -55.13
CA ASN A 301 -7.88 31.39 -55.39
C ASN A 301 -8.36 30.67 -54.13
N ARG A 302 -8.95 31.44 -53.22
CA ARG A 302 -9.38 31.00 -51.89
C ARG A 302 -10.44 29.91 -51.93
N SER A 303 -11.35 29.93 -52.89
CA SER A 303 -12.39 28.90 -53.01
C SER A 303 -11.78 27.53 -53.30
N ALA A 304 -10.76 27.46 -54.15
CA ALA A 304 -10.09 26.20 -54.47
C ALA A 304 -9.27 25.68 -53.27
N LEU A 305 -8.55 26.57 -52.58
CA LEU A 305 -7.81 26.24 -51.36
C LEU A 305 -8.76 25.79 -50.24
N ALA A 306 -9.90 26.46 -50.05
CA ALA A 306 -10.85 26.12 -49.00
C ALA A 306 -11.32 24.67 -49.12
N THR A 307 -11.71 24.22 -50.32
CA THR A 307 -12.19 22.85 -50.53
C THR A 307 -11.10 21.81 -50.26
N ILE A 308 -9.89 22.04 -50.76
CA ILE A 308 -8.77 21.09 -50.58
C ILE A 308 -8.38 20.99 -49.10
N LEU A 309 -8.24 22.14 -48.44
CA LEU A 309 -7.74 22.20 -47.07
C LEU A 309 -8.81 21.73 -46.06
N THR A 310 -10.09 22.04 -46.28
CA THR A 310 -11.18 21.56 -45.40
C THR A 310 -11.30 20.04 -45.46
N ASN A 311 -11.18 19.44 -46.66
CA ASN A 311 -11.18 17.99 -46.80
C ASN A 311 -10.00 17.33 -46.07
N ASN A 312 -8.81 17.91 -46.18
CA ASN A 312 -7.63 17.43 -45.46
C ASN A 312 -7.77 17.59 -43.94
N LEU A 313 -8.30 18.73 -43.47
CA LEU A 313 -8.55 18.99 -42.05
C LEU A 313 -9.47 17.92 -41.45
N LEU A 314 -10.60 17.63 -42.12
CA LEU A 314 -11.55 16.62 -41.66
C LEU A 314 -11.01 15.19 -41.76
N ALA A 315 -10.35 14.84 -42.87
CA ALA A 315 -9.84 13.49 -43.10
C ALA A 315 -8.70 13.10 -42.14
N LYS A 316 -7.89 14.07 -41.74
CA LYS A 316 -6.74 13.88 -40.84
C LYS A 316 -7.03 14.21 -39.37
N GLY A 317 -8.25 14.69 -39.06
CA GLY A 317 -8.63 15.06 -37.69
C GLY A 317 -7.82 16.23 -37.13
N LEU A 318 -7.45 17.19 -37.98
CA LEU A 318 -6.69 18.38 -37.59
C LEU A 318 -7.61 19.40 -36.94
N THR A 319 -7.09 20.15 -35.98
CA THR A 319 -7.82 21.24 -35.33
C THR A 319 -7.68 22.54 -36.10
N THR A 320 -6.49 22.80 -36.63
CA THR A 320 -6.16 24.01 -37.38
C THR A 320 -5.38 23.61 -38.62
N LEU A 321 -5.72 24.22 -39.76
CA LEU A 321 -4.93 24.14 -41.00
C LEU A 321 -4.91 25.52 -41.64
N THR A 322 -3.80 26.23 -41.45
CA THR A 322 -3.57 27.58 -41.96
C THR A 322 -2.51 27.58 -43.04
N VAL A 323 -2.72 28.36 -44.11
CA VAL A 323 -1.73 28.61 -45.15
C VAL A 323 -1.39 30.10 -45.19
N VAL A 324 -0.09 30.41 -45.18
CA VAL A 324 0.43 31.78 -45.25
C VAL A 324 1.22 32.01 -46.53
N ASN A 325 1.27 33.25 -46.98
CA ASN A 325 2.15 33.68 -48.07
C ASN A 325 3.59 33.91 -47.58
N ARG A 326 4.47 34.37 -48.48
CA ARG A 326 5.88 34.67 -48.17
C ARG A 326 6.07 35.79 -47.14
N ASP A 327 5.10 36.68 -46.98
CA ASP A 327 5.09 37.76 -45.99
C ASP A 327 4.46 37.32 -44.65
N ALA A 328 4.28 36.00 -44.46
CA ALA A 328 3.61 35.39 -43.31
C ALA A 328 2.16 35.88 -43.09
N GLN A 329 1.49 36.39 -44.13
CA GLN A 329 0.08 36.76 -44.07
C GLN A 329 -0.79 35.54 -44.34
N VAL A 330 -1.81 35.35 -43.51
CA VAL A 330 -2.80 34.28 -43.64
C VAL A 330 -3.56 34.45 -44.95
N VAL A 331 -3.40 33.50 -45.85
CA VAL A 331 -4.16 33.42 -47.10
C VAL A 331 -5.50 32.74 -46.85
N ILE A 332 -5.49 31.68 -46.04
CA ILE A 332 -6.69 30.93 -45.65
C ILE A 332 -6.46 30.11 -44.38
N ARG A 333 -7.53 29.95 -43.60
CA ARG A 333 -7.67 28.96 -42.53
C ARG A 333 -8.78 27.99 -42.93
N ALA A 334 -8.54 26.70 -42.85
CA ALA A 334 -9.54 25.71 -43.26
C ALA A 334 -10.71 25.64 -42.27
N GLU A 335 -10.44 25.86 -40.99
CA GLU A 335 -11.42 25.92 -39.92
C GLU A 335 -12.26 27.20 -39.93
N ASP A 336 -11.74 28.29 -40.50
CA ASP A 336 -12.40 29.59 -40.57
C ASP A 336 -11.98 30.37 -41.84
N PRO A 337 -12.53 30.02 -43.01
CA PRO A 337 -12.13 30.61 -44.28
C PRO A 337 -12.43 32.11 -44.42
N GLU A 338 -13.27 32.67 -43.55
CA GLU A 338 -13.66 34.09 -43.58
C GLU A 338 -12.61 35.00 -42.94
N HIS A 339 -11.73 34.45 -42.09
CA HIS A 339 -10.67 35.20 -41.40
C HIS A 339 -9.31 35.04 -42.09
N PHE A 340 -8.89 36.09 -42.81
CA PHE A 340 -7.63 36.13 -43.57
C PHE A 340 -6.92 37.49 -43.44
N GLY A 341 -5.67 37.57 -43.89
CA GLY A 341 -4.87 38.80 -43.95
C GLY A 341 -4.15 39.16 -42.65
N GLU A 342 -4.40 38.43 -41.57
CA GLU A 342 -3.62 38.52 -40.32
C GLU A 342 -2.17 38.10 -40.57
N SER A 343 -1.21 38.77 -39.92
CA SER A 343 0.19 38.38 -40.00
C SER A 343 0.54 37.42 -38.87
N LEU A 344 1.10 36.26 -39.22
CA LEU A 344 1.68 35.29 -38.29
C LEU A 344 3.22 35.37 -38.29
N SER A 345 3.77 36.55 -38.59
CA SER A 345 5.22 36.78 -38.65
C SER A 345 5.92 36.61 -37.31
N SER A 346 5.21 36.67 -36.18
CA SER A 346 5.76 36.40 -34.85
C SER A 346 5.85 34.91 -34.50
N ASP A 347 5.25 34.04 -35.31
CA ASP A 347 5.23 32.60 -35.03
C ASP A 347 6.55 31.93 -35.47
N PRO A 348 7.29 31.29 -34.55
CA PRO A 348 8.60 30.73 -34.87
C PRO A 348 8.53 29.54 -35.83
N LEU A 349 7.46 28.75 -35.82
CA LEU A 349 7.31 27.60 -36.71
C LEU A 349 7.12 28.07 -38.16
N ILE A 350 6.36 29.15 -38.35
CA ILE A 350 6.15 29.76 -39.67
C ILE A 350 7.44 30.41 -40.19
N GLN A 351 8.18 31.12 -39.34
CA GLN A 351 9.49 31.68 -39.72
C GLN A 351 10.44 30.59 -40.23
N LEU A 352 10.57 29.49 -39.46
CA LEU A 352 11.41 28.35 -39.84
C LEU A 352 10.94 27.73 -41.17
N ALA A 353 9.63 27.54 -41.34
CA ALA A 353 9.08 27.02 -42.59
C ALA A 353 9.39 27.95 -43.78
N LEU A 354 9.27 29.26 -43.63
CA LEU A 354 9.62 30.23 -44.69
C LEU A 354 11.13 30.24 -45.03
N GLU A 355 11.98 29.84 -44.08
CA GLU A 355 13.41 29.58 -44.28
C GLU A 355 13.71 28.19 -44.89
N ASN A 356 12.67 27.49 -45.38
CA ASN A 356 12.75 26.14 -45.92
C ASN A 356 13.18 25.09 -44.87
N ARG A 357 12.77 25.25 -43.61
CA ARG A 357 12.98 24.30 -42.52
C ARG A 357 11.65 23.80 -41.98
N GLU A 358 11.44 22.51 -42.06
CA GLU A 358 10.25 21.85 -41.52
C GLU A 358 10.47 21.52 -40.05
N THR A 359 9.45 21.78 -39.22
CA THR A 359 9.56 21.50 -37.79
C THR A 359 8.20 21.25 -37.15
N SER A 360 8.20 20.55 -36.02
CA SER A 360 7.03 20.37 -35.18
C SER A 360 7.34 20.64 -33.72
N SER A 361 6.37 21.18 -33.02
CA SER A 361 6.47 21.58 -31.63
C SER A 361 5.20 21.23 -30.85
N VAL A 362 5.33 21.30 -29.54
CA VAL A 362 4.21 21.30 -28.61
C VAL A 362 4.03 22.71 -28.11
N ASP A 363 2.77 23.15 -28.05
CA ASP A 363 2.39 24.48 -27.61
C ASP A 363 1.13 24.41 -26.75
N THR A 364 0.75 25.53 -26.15
CA THR A 364 -0.48 25.65 -25.37
C THR A 364 -1.35 26.75 -25.95
N LYS A 365 -2.65 26.49 -26.03
CA LYS A 365 -3.64 27.51 -26.41
C LYS A 365 -4.75 27.61 -25.38
N GLU A 366 -5.43 28.74 -25.36
CA GLU A 366 -6.64 28.87 -24.53
C GLU A 366 -7.74 27.94 -25.04
N GLY A 367 -8.39 27.24 -24.11
CA GLY A 367 -9.55 26.40 -24.39
C GLY A 367 -10.73 26.82 -23.54
N THR A 368 -11.92 26.35 -23.90
CA THR A 368 -13.20 26.78 -23.29
C THR A 368 -13.33 26.39 -21.82
N LEU A 369 -12.72 25.26 -21.42
CA LEU A 369 -12.76 24.72 -20.06
C LEU A 369 -11.42 24.82 -19.34
N ALA A 370 -10.33 24.62 -20.07
CA ALA A 370 -8.96 24.66 -19.59
C ALA A 370 -8.03 24.98 -20.76
N PRO A 371 -6.81 25.50 -20.50
CA PRO A 371 -5.77 25.58 -21.52
C PRO A 371 -5.49 24.18 -22.09
N VAL A 372 -5.31 24.11 -23.41
CA VAL A 372 -5.15 22.86 -24.16
C VAL A 372 -3.73 22.76 -24.69
N VAL A 373 -3.12 21.60 -24.51
CA VAL A 373 -1.86 21.25 -25.17
C VAL A 373 -2.16 20.88 -26.63
N THR A 374 -1.49 21.53 -27.56
CA THR A 374 -1.65 21.31 -29.00
C THR A 374 -0.32 21.00 -29.64
N ILE A 375 -0.31 20.05 -30.57
CA ILE A 375 0.86 19.72 -31.37
C ILE A 375 0.75 20.48 -32.68
N ARG A 376 1.78 21.25 -33.01
CA ARG A 376 1.82 22.14 -34.18
C ARG A 376 2.97 21.72 -35.08
N ALA A 377 2.77 21.75 -36.39
CA ALA A 377 3.84 21.56 -37.35
C ALA A 377 3.73 22.56 -38.49
N ALA A 378 4.88 22.98 -39.00
CA ALA A 378 4.95 23.87 -40.14
C ALA A 378 5.87 23.32 -41.24
N ALA A 379 5.45 23.50 -42.49
CA ALA A 379 6.17 23.06 -43.68
C ALA A 379 6.13 24.11 -44.80
N PRO A 380 7.21 24.28 -45.58
CA PRO A 380 7.27 25.22 -46.69
C PRO A 380 6.40 24.77 -47.85
N VAL A 381 5.68 25.72 -48.47
CA VAL A 381 5.04 25.49 -49.76
C VAL A 381 6.02 25.89 -50.86
N LEU A 382 6.41 24.92 -51.68
CA LEU A 382 7.41 25.10 -52.74
C LEU A 382 6.76 25.17 -54.12
N ARG A 383 7.25 26.08 -54.96
CA ARG A 383 6.96 26.11 -56.40
C ARG A 383 8.25 26.37 -57.16
N ASN A 384 8.61 25.50 -58.09
CA ASN A 384 9.87 25.57 -58.84
C ASN A 384 11.11 25.72 -57.91
N ASN A 385 11.13 24.98 -56.80
CA ASN A 385 12.19 25.02 -55.79
C ASN A 385 12.36 26.37 -55.06
N GLN A 386 11.33 27.24 -55.09
CA GLN A 386 11.26 28.47 -54.32
C GLN A 386 10.14 28.40 -53.29
N VAL A 387 10.41 28.84 -52.07
CA VAL A 387 9.40 28.98 -51.02
C VAL A 387 8.46 30.12 -51.39
N ILE A 388 7.19 29.79 -51.61
CA ILE A 388 6.12 30.74 -51.95
C ILE A 388 5.17 31.00 -50.78
N GLY A 389 5.32 30.24 -49.69
CA GLY A 389 4.56 30.37 -48.46
C GLY A 389 4.88 29.23 -47.49
N ALA A 390 4.08 29.12 -46.44
CA ALA A 390 4.18 28.03 -45.48
C ALA A 390 2.78 27.55 -45.10
N ILE A 391 2.69 26.30 -44.69
CA ILE A 391 1.51 25.80 -44.01
C ILE A 391 1.82 25.58 -42.54
N LEU A 392 0.82 25.82 -41.71
CA LEU A 392 0.83 25.54 -40.29
C LEU A 392 -0.38 24.67 -40.00
N ILE A 393 -0.15 23.49 -39.43
CA ILE A 393 -1.23 22.61 -39.01
C ILE A 393 -1.10 22.30 -37.52
N SER A 394 -2.21 22.02 -36.87
CA SER A 394 -2.20 21.55 -35.48
C SER A 394 -3.27 20.52 -35.17
N SER A 395 -3.01 19.76 -34.11
CA SER A 395 -3.93 18.79 -33.54
C SER A 395 -3.86 18.86 -32.01
N ASP A 396 -5.01 19.02 -31.38
CA ASP A 396 -5.12 19.11 -29.93
C ASP A 396 -4.96 17.74 -29.26
N ILE A 397 -4.31 17.74 -28.09
CA ILE A 397 -4.24 16.56 -27.24
C ILE A 397 -5.44 16.57 -26.28
N ASP A 398 -6.35 15.64 -26.49
CA ASP A 398 -7.58 15.51 -25.74
C ASP A 398 -7.53 14.36 -24.71
N ASN A 399 -8.67 14.08 -24.08
CA ASN A 399 -8.78 12.98 -23.13
C ASN A 399 -8.65 11.60 -23.78
N ALA A 400 -9.04 11.45 -25.06
CA ALA A 400 -8.93 10.18 -25.76
C ALA A 400 -7.46 9.77 -25.94
N PHE A 401 -6.57 10.74 -26.14
CA PHE A 401 -5.13 10.50 -26.17
C PHE A 401 -4.61 9.85 -24.88
N VAL A 402 -4.93 10.43 -23.71
CA VAL A 402 -4.48 9.88 -22.41
C VAL A 402 -5.23 8.62 -22.01
N ASP A 403 -6.44 8.40 -22.50
CA ASP A 403 -7.15 7.13 -22.33
C ASP A 403 -6.46 5.99 -23.08
N GLY A 404 -5.97 6.23 -24.30
CA GLY A 404 -5.17 5.24 -25.05
C GLY A 404 -3.88 4.86 -24.31
N VAL A 405 -3.23 5.83 -23.67
CA VAL A 405 -2.09 5.57 -22.78
C VAL A 405 -2.50 4.70 -21.59
N LYS A 406 -3.63 5.01 -20.94
CA LYS A 406 -4.14 4.23 -19.81
C LYS A 406 -4.52 2.82 -20.20
N GLU A 407 -5.06 2.60 -21.38
CA GLU A 407 -5.36 1.26 -21.90
C GLU A 407 -4.07 0.46 -22.13
N ALA A 408 -3.03 1.09 -22.68
CA ALA A 408 -1.75 0.44 -22.92
C ALA A 408 -0.94 0.16 -21.63
N THR A 409 -1.02 1.04 -20.62
CA THR A 409 -0.15 1.00 -19.43
C THR A 409 -0.85 0.59 -18.14
N GLY A 410 -2.18 0.67 -18.09
CA GLY A 410 -2.99 0.50 -16.88
C GLY A 410 -2.79 1.60 -15.84
N LEU A 411 -2.28 2.78 -16.23
CA LEU A 411 -1.93 3.87 -15.32
C LEU A 411 -2.84 5.06 -15.43
N ASP A 412 -2.98 5.80 -14.33
CA ASP A 412 -3.60 7.12 -14.41
C ASP A 412 -2.61 8.10 -15.03
N ALA A 413 -3.05 8.79 -16.07
CA ALA A 413 -2.23 9.69 -16.87
C ALA A 413 -2.90 11.06 -16.98
N SER A 414 -2.09 12.11 -17.06
CA SER A 414 -2.58 13.48 -17.29
C SER A 414 -1.53 14.30 -18.01
N ILE A 415 -2.00 15.30 -18.75
CA ILE A 415 -1.17 16.27 -19.44
C ILE A 415 -1.59 17.64 -18.96
N TYR A 416 -0.60 18.46 -18.62
CA TYR A 416 -0.78 19.82 -18.14
C TYR A 416 -0.23 20.81 -19.16
N ALA A 417 -0.99 21.87 -19.40
CA ALA A 417 -0.54 23.08 -20.06
C ALA A 417 -0.05 24.03 -18.96
N ASP A 418 1.24 24.35 -18.96
CA ASP A 418 1.94 24.94 -17.81
C ASP A 418 1.63 24.16 -16.52
N ASN A 419 0.92 24.76 -15.55
CA ASN A 419 0.51 24.13 -14.31
C ASN A 419 -0.97 23.69 -14.27
N VAL A 420 -1.73 23.83 -15.37
CA VAL A 420 -3.16 23.54 -15.45
C VAL A 420 -3.42 22.24 -16.20
N ARG A 421 -4.25 21.36 -15.66
CA ARG A 421 -4.55 20.06 -16.27
C ARG A 421 -5.38 20.21 -17.55
N SER A 422 -4.77 19.92 -18.69
CA SER A 422 -5.37 19.97 -20.03
C SER A 422 -6.19 18.72 -20.32
N ALA A 423 -5.60 17.54 -20.15
CA ALA A 423 -6.22 16.25 -20.43
C ALA A 423 -5.93 15.25 -19.29
N THR A 424 -6.89 14.38 -18.97
CA THR A 424 -6.74 13.46 -17.83
C THR A 424 -7.59 12.21 -17.90
N THR A 425 -7.06 11.13 -17.33
CA THR A 425 -7.79 9.89 -17.08
C THR A 425 -8.66 9.96 -15.82
N PHE A 426 -8.54 11.01 -14.99
CA PHE A 426 -9.34 11.18 -13.79
C PHE A 426 -10.78 11.59 -14.13
N ILE A 427 -11.73 10.73 -13.76
CA ILE A 427 -13.17 10.93 -13.97
C ILE A 427 -13.76 11.65 -12.75
N ALA A 428 -14.64 12.61 -12.99
CA ALA A 428 -15.38 13.35 -11.97
C ALA A 428 -16.45 12.46 -11.28
N PRO A 429 -16.97 12.86 -10.11
CA PRO A 429 -17.97 12.06 -9.37
C PRO A 429 -19.27 11.79 -10.13
N ASP A 430 -19.54 12.57 -11.19
CA ASP A 430 -20.68 12.38 -12.08
C ASP A 430 -20.53 11.18 -13.04
N GLY A 431 -19.35 10.54 -13.06
CA GLY A 431 -19.02 9.40 -13.92
C GLY A 431 -18.90 9.73 -15.41
N LYS A 432 -18.94 11.02 -15.79
CA LYS A 432 -18.96 11.47 -17.19
C LYS A 432 -17.93 12.55 -17.49
N SER A 433 -17.74 13.50 -16.59
CA SER A 433 -16.82 14.62 -16.79
C SER A 433 -15.39 14.25 -16.38
N ARG A 434 -14.41 15.01 -16.84
CA ARG A 434 -13.00 14.87 -16.46
C ARG A 434 -12.58 15.96 -15.49
N PHE A 435 -11.63 15.67 -14.62
CA PHE A 435 -11.03 16.66 -13.71
C PHE A 435 -9.97 17.53 -14.42
N THR A 436 -10.36 18.22 -15.50
CA THR A 436 -9.52 19.20 -16.22
C THR A 436 -9.65 20.59 -15.58
N GLY A 437 -8.73 21.51 -15.90
CA GLY A 437 -8.73 22.89 -15.39
C GLY A 437 -8.20 23.05 -13.95
N ILE A 438 -7.85 21.95 -13.29
CA ILE A 438 -7.25 21.96 -11.94
C ILE A 438 -5.78 22.32 -12.04
N LYS A 439 -5.34 23.26 -11.19
CA LYS A 439 -3.93 23.65 -11.04
C LYS A 439 -3.18 22.68 -10.14
N GLU A 440 -1.94 22.39 -10.47
CA GLU A 440 -1.02 21.70 -9.56
C GLU A 440 -0.55 22.68 -8.48
N GLU A 441 -0.87 22.38 -7.23
CA GLU A 441 -0.54 23.24 -6.08
C GLU A 441 0.82 22.88 -5.45
N ASN A 442 1.40 21.71 -5.75
CA ASN A 442 2.66 21.31 -5.16
C ASN A 442 3.83 22.15 -5.70
N GLU A 443 4.36 23.04 -4.85
CA GLU A 443 5.50 23.92 -5.16
C GLU A 443 6.74 23.15 -5.62
N THR A 444 6.99 21.96 -5.05
CA THR A 444 8.16 21.15 -5.41
C THR A 444 8.05 20.63 -6.85
N VAL A 445 6.83 20.27 -7.27
CA VAL A 445 6.56 19.84 -8.66
C VAL A 445 6.74 21.01 -9.62
N LYS A 446 6.16 22.17 -9.30
CA LYS A 446 6.30 23.38 -10.13
C LYS A 446 7.75 23.82 -10.29
N GLU A 447 8.50 23.91 -9.19
CA GLU A 447 9.89 24.33 -9.22
C GLU A 447 10.75 23.32 -10.01
N ARG A 448 10.63 22.02 -9.71
CA ARG A 448 11.50 21.01 -10.32
C ARG A 448 11.17 20.74 -11.78
N VAL A 449 9.89 20.72 -12.14
CA VAL A 449 9.44 20.35 -13.49
C VAL A 449 9.34 21.57 -14.40
N LEU A 450 8.63 22.62 -13.97
CA LEU A 450 8.39 23.80 -14.81
C LEU A 450 9.58 24.75 -14.82
N ALA A 451 10.18 25.06 -13.66
CA ALA A 451 11.29 26.02 -13.60
C ALA A 451 12.66 25.41 -13.91
N GLN A 452 12.95 24.20 -13.41
CA GLN A 452 14.25 23.53 -13.62
C GLN A 452 14.26 22.60 -14.84
N GLY A 453 13.10 22.25 -15.41
CA GLY A 453 13.02 21.32 -16.53
C GLY A 453 13.51 19.90 -16.20
N GLN A 454 13.35 19.47 -14.94
CA GLN A 454 13.76 18.16 -14.43
C GLN A 454 12.55 17.29 -14.08
N THR A 455 12.70 15.97 -14.19
CA THR A 455 11.68 15.03 -13.76
C THR A 455 11.55 15.03 -12.23
N PHE A 456 10.31 15.06 -11.74
CA PHE A 456 9.98 14.84 -10.33
C PHE A 456 9.43 13.42 -10.16
N GLU A 457 9.90 12.72 -9.13
CA GLU A 457 9.46 11.37 -8.77
C GLU A 457 9.16 11.36 -7.27
N GLY A 458 7.94 10.98 -6.87
CA GLY A 458 7.61 10.99 -5.45
C GLY A 458 6.14 10.78 -5.12
N SER A 459 5.79 11.14 -3.89
CA SER A 459 4.42 11.07 -3.37
C SER A 459 3.73 12.43 -3.52
N VAL A 460 2.53 12.43 -4.09
CA VAL A 460 1.67 13.61 -4.21
C VAL A 460 0.24 13.26 -3.86
N ASP A 461 -0.52 14.22 -3.35
CA ASP A 461 -1.95 14.04 -3.07
C ASP A 461 -2.76 14.56 -4.26
N ILE A 462 -3.52 13.67 -4.90
CA ILE A 462 -4.39 14.02 -6.03
C ILE A 462 -5.81 13.75 -5.58
N LEU A 463 -6.63 14.80 -5.55
CA LEU A 463 -8.03 14.71 -5.11
C LEU A 463 -8.17 14.11 -3.70
N SER A 464 -7.26 14.47 -2.79
CA SER A 464 -7.15 13.92 -1.42
C SER A 464 -6.80 12.42 -1.34
N VAL A 465 -6.33 11.83 -2.43
CA VAL A 465 -5.82 10.46 -2.47
C VAL A 465 -4.30 10.50 -2.64
N PRO A 466 -3.52 9.80 -1.79
CA PRO A 466 -2.08 9.75 -1.93
C PRO A 466 -1.69 8.86 -3.12
N TYR A 467 -0.93 9.43 -4.06
CA TYR A 467 -0.39 8.77 -5.24
C TYR A 467 1.14 8.64 -5.14
N PHE A 468 1.69 7.60 -5.77
CA PHE A 468 3.05 7.67 -6.28
C PHE A 468 2.96 8.19 -7.71
N ALA A 469 3.74 9.22 -8.02
CA ALA A 469 3.65 9.95 -9.26
C ALA A 469 5.02 10.30 -9.81
N VAL A 470 5.07 10.36 -11.13
CA VAL A 470 6.20 10.93 -11.87
C VAL A 470 5.67 12.04 -12.76
N PHE A 471 6.32 13.20 -12.68
CA PHE A 471 6.07 14.34 -13.54
C PHE A 471 7.30 14.60 -14.41
N SER A 472 7.11 14.69 -15.72
CA SER A 472 8.18 15.02 -16.66
C SER A 472 7.85 16.31 -17.41
N PRO A 473 8.84 17.20 -17.65
CA PRO A 473 8.60 18.42 -18.41
C PRO A 473 8.20 18.09 -19.85
N LEU A 474 7.20 18.82 -20.34
CA LEU A 474 6.81 18.84 -21.74
C LEU A 474 7.47 20.05 -22.39
N LYS A 475 8.26 19.81 -23.43
CA LYS A 475 9.10 20.85 -24.04
C LYS A 475 8.72 21.14 -25.48
N SER A 476 8.79 22.41 -25.83
CA SER A 476 8.69 22.92 -27.20
C SER A 476 10.00 22.64 -27.98
N PHE A 477 10.00 22.89 -29.29
CA PHE A 477 11.14 22.69 -30.20
C PHE A 477 12.40 23.47 -29.76
N ASP A 478 12.21 24.57 -29.04
CA ASP A 478 13.24 25.46 -28.48
C ASP A 478 13.71 25.05 -27.08
N ASN A 479 13.30 23.88 -26.60
CA ASN A 479 13.61 23.33 -25.28
C ASN A 479 13.00 24.13 -24.10
N ASN A 480 12.08 25.06 -24.38
CA ASN A 480 11.27 25.73 -23.37
C ASN A 480 10.19 24.79 -22.82
N VAL A 481 9.95 24.84 -21.51
CA VAL A 481 8.93 24.01 -20.86
C VAL A 481 7.56 24.64 -21.06
N VAL A 482 6.68 23.96 -21.80
CA VAL A 482 5.31 24.40 -22.10
C VAL A 482 4.27 23.75 -21.17
N GLY A 483 4.69 22.76 -20.39
CA GLY A 483 3.82 22.06 -19.45
C GLY A 483 4.47 20.83 -18.86
N MET A 484 3.66 19.88 -18.42
CA MET A 484 4.14 18.65 -17.78
C MET A 484 3.27 17.44 -18.10
N LEU A 485 3.93 16.29 -18.20
CA LEU A 485 3.33 14.97 -18.32
C LEU A 485 3.28 14.33 -16.94
N PHE A 486 2.14 13.71 -16.60
CA PHE A 486 1.91 13.04 -15.33
C PHE A 486 1.53 11.58 -15.56
N VAL A 487 2.13 10.69 -14.79
CA VAL A 487 1.67 9.32 -14.60
C VAL A 487 1.70 8.98 -13.12
N GLY A 488 0.68 8.26 -12.64
CA GLY A 488 0.65 7.84 -11.25
C GLY A 488 -0.17 6.59 -10.98
N ARG A 489 0.08 6.02 -9.80
CA ARG A 489 -0.76 4.97 -9.19
C ARG A 489 -1.10 5.34 -7.75
N PRO A 490 -2.31 4.98 -7.27
CA PRO A 490 -2.65 5.09 -5.85
C PRO A 490 -1.61 4.36 -4.99
N GLN A 491 -1.19 4.96 -3.87
CA GLN A 491 -0.26 4.29 -2.95
C GLN A 491 -0.88 3.02 -2.36
N THR A 492 -2.20 2.97 -2.22
CA THR A 492 -2.94 1.81 -1.73
C THR A 492 -2.69 0.57 -2.58
N SER A 493 -2.81 0.63 -3.91
CA SER A 493 -2.63 -0.53 -4.80
C SER A 493 -1.20 -1.10 -4.74
N ILE A 494 -0.20 -0.22 -4.65
CA ILE A 494 1.21 -0.61 -4.50
C ILE A 494 1.45 -1.28 -3.15
N LEU A 495 0.83 -0.77 -2.08
CA LEU A 495 0.96 -1.31 -0.74
C LEU A 495 0.20 -2.62 -0.54
N GLN A 496 -0.92 -2.83 -1.23
CA GLN A 496 -1.59 -4.13 -1.26
C GLN A 496 -0.63 -5.22 -1.78
N THR A 497 0.14 -4.90 -2.83
CA THR A 497 1.18 -5.79 -3.36
C THR A 497 2.26 -6.09 -2.31
N ALA A 498 2.79 -5.05 -1.64
CA ALA A 498 3.80 -5.22 -0.61
C ALA A 498 3.29 -6.05 0.58
N ALA A 499 2.07 -5.78 1.04
CA ALA A 499 1.49 -6.45 2.19
C ALA A 499 1.28 -7.95 1.97
N ARG A 500 0.88 -8.37 0.76
CA ARG A 500 0.78 -9.80 0.43
C ARG A 500 2.12 -10.50 0.56
N SER A 501 3.20 -9.90 0.07
CA SER A 501 4.56 -10.43 0.23
C SER A 501 4.97 -10.51 1.71
N ILE A 502 4.55 -9.55 2.52
CA ILE A 502 4.86 -9.51 3.96
C ILE A 502 4.07 -10.55 4.74
N GLU A 503 2.77 -10.71 4.46
CA GLU A 503 1.93 -11.74 5.09
C GLU A 503 2.50 -13.14 4.83
N LEU A 504 2.93 -13.42 3.59
CA LEU A 504 3.62 -14.66 3.26
C LEU A 504 4.95 -14.81 4.02
N THR A 505 5.73 -13.73 4.10
CA THR A 505 6.99 -13.75 4.86
C THR A 505 6.75 -14.04 6.34
N PHE A 506 5.74 -13.42 6.95
CA PHE A 506 5.37 -13.66 8.35
C PHE A 506 4.88 -15.08 8.56
N SER A 507 4.07 -15.62 7.64
CA SER A 507 3.59 -17.00 7.65
C SER A 507 4.75 -18.00 7.63
N ILE A 508 5.66 -17.84 6.67
CA ILE A 508 6.83 -18.72 6.51
C ILE A 508 7.75 -18.59 7.73
N SER A 509 8.00 -17.37 8.21
CA SER A 509 8.83 -17.12 9.39
C SER A 509 8.24 -17.80 10.64
N ALA A 510 6.93 -17.69 10.85
CA ALA A 510 6.22 -18.34 11.95
C ALA A 510 6.32 -19.87 11.88
N ILE A 511 6.13 -20.47 10.70
CA ILE A 511 6.25 -21.92 10.50
C ILE A 511 7.68 -22.39 10.77
N LEU A 512 8.69 -21.72 10.19
CA LEU A 512 10.10 -22.04 10.41
C LEU A 512 10.49 -21.90 11.89
N LEU A 513 9.97 -20.89 12.57
CA LEU A 513 10.21 -20.69 14.00
C LEU A 513 9.63 -21.87 14.82
N VAL A 514 8.40 -22.31 14.53
CA VAL A 514 7.81 -23.49 15.21
C VAL A 514 8.65 -24.75 14.94
N LEU A 515 9.07 -24.96 13.69
CA LEU A 515 9.92 -26.10 13.32
C LEU A 515 11.30 -26.04 13.97
N SER A 516 11.85 -24.85 14.21
CA SER A 516 13.17 -24.65 14.85
C SER A 516 13.22 -25.10 16.32
N GLY A 517 12.06 -25.23 16.98
CA GLY A 517 11.98 -25.70 18.35
C GLY A 517 12.51 -27.12 18.55
N LEU A 518 12.35 -28.00 17.55
CA LEU A 518 12.80 -29.39 17.63
C LEU A 518 14.34 -29.51 17.55
N PRO A 519 15.04 -28.91 16.57
CA PRO A 519 16.49 -28.83 16.58
C PRO A 519 17.05 -28.19 17.85
N ALA A 520 16.45 -27.08 18.33
CA ALA A 520 16.89 -26.42 19.54
C ALA A 520 16.85 -27.36 20.77
N TYR A 521 15.80 -28.17 20.87
CA TYR A 521 15.67 -29.19 21.92
C TYR A 521 16.68 -30.34 21.78
N LEU A 522 16.87 -30.87 20.57
CA LEU A 522 17.81 -31.96 20.33
C LEU A 522 19.25 -31.54 20.66
N ILE A 523 19.64 -30.33 20.26
CA ILE A 523 20.96 -29.76 20.54
C ILE A 523 21.13 -29.51 22.04
N SER A 524 20.15 -28.90 22.71
CA SER A 524 20.24 -28.66 24.16
C SER A 524 20.38 -29.95 24.95
N LYS A 525 19.64 -30.99 24.55
CA LYS A 525 19.70 -32.31 25.19
C LYS A 525 21.03 -33.01 24.95
N TYR A 526 21.56 -32.94 23.73
CA TYR A 526 22.85 -33.54 23.39
C TYR A 526 24.00 -32.91 24.18
N ILE A 527 24.06 -31.58 24.26
CA ILE A 527 25.11 -30.86 25.02
C ILE A 527 24.99 -31.16 26.51
N ALA A 528 23.77 -31.12 27.07
CA ALA A 528 23.55 -31.43 28.48
C ALA A 528 23.96 -32.87 28.85
N GLY A 529 23.79 -33.82 27.92
CA GLY A 529 24.17 -35.22 28.10
C GLY A 529 25.68 -35.49 28.05
N GLN A 530 26.50 -34.56 27.54
CA GLN A 530 27.96 -34.67 27.55
C GLN A 530 28.62 -34.08 28.81
N THR A 531 27.89 -33.21 29.52
CA THR A 531 28.37 -32.54 30.73
C THR A 531 28.08 -33.29 32.03
N VAL A 532 27.38 -34.43 31.93
CA VAL A 532 27.12 -35.40 33.01
C VAL A 532 28.00 -36.60 32.77
#